data_AF-A0A4S8SA59-F1
#
_entry.id   AF-A0A4S8SA59-F1
#
_cell.length_a   1.000
_cell.length_b   1.000
_cell.length_c   1.000
_cell.angle_alpha   90.00
_cell.angle_beta   90.00
_cell.angle_gamma   90.00
#
_symmetry.space_group_name_H-M   'P 1'
#
loop_
_entity.id
_entity.type
_entity.pdbx_description
1 polymer ?
#
loop_
_entity_poly.entity_id
_entity_poly.type
_entity_poly.pdbx_seq_one_letter_code
_entity_poly.pdbx_strand_id
1 'polypeptide(L)'
;MSLRAGLRQALRISQSQKSPSSLGNSGLFNGKGLNSTGHACVISRSFNKAAAGDTDGRSVHKVRGKTTGKGTGKATDKSKGRPPFEHVDYVSRFTKGLLPDGQDPVKTFKAHLKDGTLTKSLATSCLKTAIRQERFDDRLGEAAMTWFWNEHDNYKFPDDTDMLDCMVRFLYREGKEDRIWQWIEKKSRKRENVGPTDRFAWRADTVRFLITAKAFASEDSLDSALETFFRAKSSTYSIPVAPAIVQVAKLLMMPATRLSDQPSDVEFKIERPRWPNTSLELWEKFLKNIDAKRDVSEPFRVQLPLYKPDRPDPFPFLKYSRHLASHPSLVQKMLKRQSLVPWLARSRHAEALLRQEGHHEDAKFLEEFTQELDTKSEEVREKYYMRREGRRKKAEFGDLNDLPFKH
;
A
#
# COMPACT_ATOMS: atom_id res chain seq x y z
N MET A 1 15.64 -11.70 -44.00
CA MET A 1 16.19 -10.35 -43.78
C MET A 1 16.07 -10.02 -42.29
N SER A 2 17.18 -9.71 -41.61
CA SER A 2 17.25 -9.66 -40.14
C SER A 2 16.56 -8.42 -39.55
N LEU A 3 15.65 -8.62 -38.59
CA LEU A 3 14.98 -7.58 -37.77
C LEU A 3 15.95 -6.60 -37.07
N ARG A 4 17.23 -6.98 -36.89
CA ARG A 4 18.29 -6.07 -36.40
C ARG A 4 18.63 -4.94 -37.37
N ALA A 5 18.41 -5.11 -38.67
CA ALA A 5 18.74 -4.09 -39.68
C ALA A 5 17.68 -2.98 -39.73
N GLY A 6 16.39 -3.34 -39.63
CA GLY A 6 15.29 -2.38 -39.66
C GLY A 6 15.30 -1.40 -38.47
N LEU A 7 15.62 -1.88 -37.27
CA LEU A 7 15.64 -1.04 -36.07
C LEU A 7 16.83 -0.06 -36.03
N ARG A 8 17.98 -0.45 -36.60
CA ARG A 8 19.17 0.42 -36.70
C ARG A 8 19.03 1.49 -37.79
N GLN A 9 18.30 1.21 -38.86
CA GLN A 9 18.11 2.16 -39.97
C GLN A 9 17.15 3.30 -39.60
N ALA A 10 16.14 3.04 -38.77
CA ALA A 10 15.25 4.09 -38.24
C ALA A 10 15.97 5.06 -37.28
N LEU A 11 17.02 4.61 -36.58
CA LEU A 11 17.76 5.42 -35.60
C LEU A 11 18.86 6.30 -36.22
N ARG A 12 19.31 6.05 -37.46
CA ARG A 12 20.23 6.96 -38.16
C ARG A 12 19.53 8.19 -38.73
N ILE A 13 18.26 8.06 -39.12
CA ILE A 13 17.51 9.16 -39.74
C ILE A 13 17.16 10.24 -38.71
N SER A 14 16.99 9.89 -37.42
CA SER A 14 16.66 10.87 -36.37
C SER A 14 17.85 11.65 -35.82
N GLN A 15 19.10 11.26 -36.14
CA GLN A 15 20.31 12.00 -35.73
C GLN A 15 20.75 13.07 -36.75
N SER A 16 20.12 13.12 -37.93
CA SER A 16 20.55 13.99 -39.04
C SER A 16 19.78 15.30 -39.21
N GLN A 17 18.75 15.59 -38.43
CA GLN A 17 18.00 16.84 -38.57
C GLN A 17 18.35 17.83 -37.46
N LYS A 18 19.34 18.69 -37.75
CA LYS A 18 19.50 19.99 -37.08
C LYS A 18 18.22 20.80 -37.28
N SER A 19 17.68 21.31 -36.18
CA SER A 19 16.55 22.23 -36.15
C SER A 19 16.93 23.60 -36.70
N PRO A 20 16.13 24.21 -37.61
CA PRO A 20 16.07 25.65 -37.74
C PRO A 20 15.06 26.22 -36.75
N SER A 21 15.42 27.37 -36.21
CA SER A 21 14.64 28.25 -35.35
C SER A 21 13.46 28.89 -36.08
N SER A 22 12.37 29.14 -35.34
CA SER A 22 11.67 30.43 -35.21
C SER A 22 10.13 30.32 -35.11
N LEU A 23 9.60 31.15 -34.18
CA LEU A 23 8.38 31.97 -34.26
C LEU A 23 7.00 31.31 -34.53
N GLY A 24 6.08 31.55 -33.59
CA GLY A 24 4.80 32.19 -33.91
C GLY A 24 3.52 31.34 -33.86
N ASN A 25 2.57 31.88 -33.08
CA ASN A 25 1.11 31.82 -33.22
C ASN A 25 0.26 30.68 -32.61
N SER A 26 -0.47 31.12 -31.57
CA SER A 26 -1.89 30.96 -31.29
C SER A 26 -2.83 30.49 -32.40
N GLY A 27 -3.79 29.64 -32.02
CA GLY A 27 -5.03 29.36 -32.75
C GLY A 27 -5.69 28.06 -32.25
N LEU A 28 -6.71 28.18 -31.40
CA LEU A 28 -8.10 27.84 -31.73
C LEU A 28 -8.37 26.37 -32.06
N PHE A 29 -9.02 25.65 -31.14
CA PHE A 29 -10.20 24.86 -31.51
C PHE A 29 -11.19 24.79 -30.35
N ASN A 30 -12.38 25.33 -30.64
CA ASN A 30 -13.56 25.47 -29.81
C ASN A 30 -14.52 24.32 -30.18
N GLY A 31 -15.25 23.74 -29.22
CA GLY A 31 -16.18 22.66 -29.51
C GLY A 31 -17.00 22.16 -28.32
N LYS A 32 -18.03 22.95 -27.95
CA LYS A 32 -19.40 22.59 -27.50
C LYS A 32 -19.55 21.26 -26.71
N GLY A 33 -19.97 21.21 -25.45
CA GLY A 33 -21.05 21.97 -24.81
C GLY A 33 -22.41 21.31 -25.08
N LEU A 34 -22.75 20.25 -24.33
CA LEU A 34 -24.12 19.73 -24.22
C LEU A 34 -24.42 19.40 -22.75
N ASN A 35 -25.32 20.19 -22.18
CA ASN A 35 -26.01 19.96 -20.92
C ASN A 35 -27.06 18.87 -21.11
N SER A 36 -27.19 17.96 -20.15
CA SER A 36 -28.50 17.36 -19.83
C SER A 36 -28.69 17.30 -18.32
N THR A 37 -29.73 18.01 -17.90
CA THR A 37 -30.36 18.00 -16.59
C THR A 37 -31.38 16.86 -16.51
N GLY A 38 -31.60 16.34 -15.30
CA GLY A 38 -32.84 15.66 -14.92
C GLY A 38 -32.76 14.13 -14.85
N HIS A 39 -32.66 13.57 -13.64
CA HIS A 39 -33.83 13.15 -12.86
C HIS A 39 -33.37 12.44 -11.57
N ALA A 40 -33.75 13.02 -10.44
CA ALA A 40 -33.75 12.37 -9.15
C ALA A 40 -34.83 11.28 -9.14
N CYS A 41 -34.49 10.07 -8.73
CA CYS A 41 -35.46 9.06 -8.32
C CYS A 41 -35.21 8.73 -6.85
N VAL A 42 -36.09 9.26 -6.01
CA VAL A 42 -36.28 8.93 -4.61
C VAL A 42 -37.04 7.62 -4.56
N ILE A 43 -36.47 6.57 -3.98
CA ILE A 43 -37.25 5.40 -3.54
C ILE A 43 -37.11 5.31 -2.03
N SER A 44 -38.11 5.87 -1.37
CA SER A 44 -38.48 5.62 0.01
C SER A 44 -39.06 4.20 0.11
N ARG A 45 -38.52 3.35 1.00
CA ARG A 45 -39.34 2.33 1.67
C ARG A 45 -38.87 2.16 3.11
N SER A 46 -39.84 2.32 4.00
CA SER A 46 -39.73 2.22 5.45
C SER A 46 -40.64 1.09 5.96
N PHE A 47 -40.18 0.47 7.04
CA PHE A 47 -40.86 -0.41 8.01
C PHE A 47 -41.27 -1.83 7.61
N ASN A 48 -40.71 -2.83 8.31
CA ASN A 48 -41.44 -3.43 9.45
C ASN A 48 -40.53 -4.16 10.45
N LYS A 49 -40.99 -4.09 11.70
CA LYS A 49 -40.42 -4.55 12.97
C LYS A 49 -41.35 -5.64 13.53
N ALA A 50 -40.81 -6.77 13.96
CA ALA A 50 -41.43 -7.74 14.90
C ALA A 50 -40.32 -8.72 15.36
N ALA A 51 -39.92 -8.69 16.64
CA ALA A 51 -40.41 -9.54 17.75
C ALA A 51 -39.80 -10.97 17.67
N ALA A 52 -38.79 -11.28 18.50
CA ALA A 52 -38.90 -11.83 19.86
C ALA A 52 -39.25 -13.33 19.86
N GLY A 53 -38.36 -14.14 20.46
CA GLY A 53 -38.53 -15.58 20.63
C GLY A 53 -37.35 -16.18 21.39
N ASP A 54 -37.39 -16.04 22.71
CA ASP A 54 -36.65 -16.86 23.68
C ASP A 54 -37.00 -18.35 23.51
N THR A 55 -36.00 -19.22 23.64
CA THR A 55 -36.16 -20.50 24.34
C THR A 55 -34.83 -20.94 24.97
N ASP A 56 -34.87 -21.04 26.29
CA ASP A 56 -33.93 -21.72 27.18
C ASP A 56 -33.74 -23.22 26.87
N GLY A 57 -32.57 -23.76 27.24
CA GLY A 57 -32.37 -25.21 27.31
C GLY A 57 -30.97 -25.66 27.75
N ARG A 58 -30.76 -25.77 29.08
CA ARG A 58 -29.87 -26.69 29.86
C ARG A 58 -28.63 -27.33 29.17
N SER A 59 -27.39 -27.12 29.64
CA SER A 59 -26.72 -27.56 30.90
C SER A 59 -26.12 -28.99 30.89
N VAL A 60 -24.92 -29.09 31.50
CA VAL A 60 -24.14 -30.27 31.99
C VAL A 60 -23.23 -30.95 30.92
N HIS A 61 -21.89 -31.06 31.03
CA HIS A 61 -21.04 -31.61 32.10
C HIS A 61 -19.63 -30.98 32.18
N LYS A 62 -19.16 -30.86 33.43
CA LYS A 62 -17.78 -30.58 33.87
C LYS A 62 -17.11 -31.91 34.22
N VAL A 63 -15.92 -32.22 33.68
CA VAL A 63 -15.03 -33.24 34.25
C VAL A 63 -13.60 -32.69 34.33
N ARG A 64 -13.09 -32.73 35.55
CA ARG A 64 -11.77 -32.33 36.02
C ARG A 64 -10.96 -33.61 36.21
N GLY A 65 -9.79 -33.71 35.59
CA GLY A 65 -8.82 -34.78 35.82
C GLY A 65 -7.43 -34.18 36.00
N LYS A 66 -6.91 -34.27 37.23
CA LYS A 66 -5.53 -33.92 37.63
C LYS A 66 -4.82 -35.25 37.85
N THR A 67 -3.69 -35.49 37.19
CA THR A 67 -2.67 -36.45 37.66
C THR A 67 -1.27 -35.92 37.36
N THR A 68 -0.43 -35.98 38.39
CA THR A 68 0.99 -35.65 38.44
C THR A 68 1.84 -36.83 37.97
N GLY A 69 2.91 -36.56 37.23
CA GLY A 69 3.96 -37.54 36.91
C GLY A 69 5.22 -36.85 36.39
N LYS A 70 6.29 -36.88 37.19
CA LYS A 70 7.64 -36.38 36.91
C LYS A 70 8.33 -37.34 35.92
N GLY A 71 8.86 -36.84 34.81
CA GLY A 71 9.64 -37.61 33.85
C GLY A 71 10.57 -36.70 33.06
N THR A 72 11.87 -36.83 33.32
CA THR A 72 12.98 -36.18 32.64
C THR A 72 13.03 -36.54 31.16
N GLY A 73 13.07 -35.54 30.27
CA GLY A 73 13.22 -35.75 28.83
C GLY A 73 13.52 -34.44 28.11
N LYS A 74 14.78 -34.27 27.72
CA LYS A 74 15.31 -33.17 26.93
C LYS A 74 14.76 -33.29 25.49
N ALA A 75 13.82 -32.43 25.10
CA ALA A 75 13.38 -32.29 23.71
C ALA A 75 13.24 -30.81 23.36
N THR A 76 14.22 -30.31 22.61
CA THR A 76 14.14 -29.03 21.90
C THR A 76 13.15 -29.17 20.76
N ASP A 77 11.89 -28.84 20.99
CA ASP A 77 10.89 -28.75 19.94
C ASP A 77 10.90 -27.33 19.35
N LYS A 78 11.75 -27.14 18.33
CA LYS A 78 11.70 -25.98 17.45
C LYS A 78 10.74 -26.29 16.29
N SER A 79 9.44 -26.27 16.58
CA SER A 79 8.39 -26.33 15.56
C SER A 79 7.32 -25.27 15.80
N LYS A 80 7.74 -24.03 16.11
CA LYS A 80 6.87 -22.86 15.91
C LYS A 80 7.10 -22.33 14.51
N GLY A 81 6.12 -22.56 13.63
CA GLY A 81 6.07 -22.02 12.27
C GLY A 81 6.47 -20.55 12.28
N ARG A 82 7.52 -20.24 11.51
CA ARG A 82 8.01 -18.87 11.36
C ARG A 82 6.86 -18.06 10.73
N PRO A 83 6.36 -16.98 11.37
CA PRO A 83 5.34 -16.15 10.74
C PRO A 83 5.89 -15.61 9.40
N PRO A 84 5.05 -15.41 8.37
CA PRO A 84 5.49 -14.89 7.08
C PRO A 84 6.30 -13.61 7.28
N PHE A 85 7.48 -13.53 6.67
CA PHE A 85 8.50 -12.50 6.96
C PHE A 85 8.03 -11.06 6.66
N GLU A 86 6.89 -10.84 6.00
CA GLU A 86 6.29 -9.50 5.84
C GLU A 86 5.31 -9.11 6.94
N HIS A 87 4.87 -10.04 7.80
CA HIS A 87 4.47 -9.67 9.14
C HIS A 87 5.68 -9.02 9.86
N VAL A 88 6.90 -9.52 9.63
CA VAL A 88 8.14 -8.93 10.18
C VAL A 88 8.42 -7.56 9.56
N ASP A 89 8.19 -7.32 8.26
CA ASP A 89 8.37 -5.98 7.65
C ASP A 89 7.22 -4.98 7.86
N TYR A 90 6.01 -5.47 8.10
CA TYR A 90 4.89 -4.67 8.59
C TYR A 90 5.12 -4.23 10.05
N VAL A 91 5.68 -5.13 10.87
CA VAL A 91 6.07 -4.87 12.26
C VAL A 91 7.41 -4.12 12.35
N SER A 92 8.32 -4.26 11.38
CA SER A 92 9.66 -3.64 11.39
C SER A 92 9.58 -2.11 11.35
N ARG A 93 8.51 -1.55 10.78
CA ARG A 93 8.22 -0.11 10.78
C ARG A 93 8.04 0.45 12.19
N PHE A 94 7.73 -0.40 13.17
CA PHE A 94 7.61 -0.06 14.58
C PHE A 94 8.87 -0.31 15.40
N THR A 95 9.99 -0.67 14.77
CA THR A 95 11.26 -0.92 15.49
C THR A 95 12.03 0.36 15.83
N LYS A 96 11.69 1.48 15.18
CA LYS A 96 12.32 2.79 15.42
C LYS A 96 11.45 3.66 16.34
N GLY A 97 12.11 4.37 17.26
CA GLY A 97 11.46 5.27 18.20
C GLY A 97 10.63 4.53 19.25
N LEU A 98 11.12 3.39 19.73
CA LEU A 98 10.51 2.63 20.82
C LEU A 98 10.83 3.27 22.18
N LEU A 99 9.99 2.99 23.18
CA LEU A 99 10.36 3.23 24.57
C LEU A 99 11.61 2.41 24.97
N PRO A 100 12.38 2.88 25.97
CA PRO A 100 13.47 2.11 26.57
C PRO A 100 13.01 0.71 27.04
N ASP A 101 13.92 -0.26 26.94
CA ASP A 101 13.65 -1.64 27.35
C ASP A 101 13.21 -1.71 28.82
N GLY A 102 12.19 -2.53 29.09
CA GLY A 102 11.62 -2.72 30.43
C GLY A 102 10.54 -1.71 30.85
N GLN A 103 10.30 -0.65 30.06
CA GLN A 103 9.16 0.25 30.34
C GLN A 103 7.83 -0.35 29.88
N ASP A 104 6.80 -0.21 30.72
CA ASP A 104 5.43 -0.60 30.39
C ASP A 104 4.76 0.50 29.55
N PRO A 105 4.53 0.28 28.23
CA PRO A 105 4.01 1.31 27.34
C PRO A 105 2.64 1.84 27.75
N VAL A 106 1.80 0.98 28.34
CA VAL A 106 0.44 1.34 28.75
C VAL A 106 0.49 2.24 29.98
N LYS A 107 1.31 1.88 30.97
CA LYS A 107 1.47 2.70 32.19
C LYS A 107 2.11 4.04 31.85
N THR A 108 3.16 4.05 31.04
CA THR A 108 3.82 5.28 30.58
C THR A 108 2.83 6.18 29.84
N PHE A 109 2.06 5.65 28.89
CA PHE A 109 1.06 6.43 28.18
C PHE A 109 0.02 7.04 29.13
N LYS A 110 -0.57 6.24 30.02
CA LYS A 110 -1.61 6.69 30.96
C LYS A 110 -1.09 7.70 31.99
N ALA A 111 0.15 7.54 32.46
CA ALA A 111 0.79 8.48 33.39
C ALA A 111 0.97 9.86 32.73
N HIS A 112 1.64 9.90 31.58
CA HIS A 112 1.86 11.16 30.86
C HIS A 112 0.55 11.80 30.35
N LEU A 113 -0.47 10.99 30.02
CA LEU A 113 -1.79 11.50 29.69
C LEU A 113 -2.43 12.20 30.91
N LYS A 114 -2.35 11.59 32.09
CA LYS A 114 -2.90 12.14 33.34
C LYS A 114 -2.17 13.41 33.77
N ASP A 115 -0.85 13.43 33.61
CA ASP A 115 0.00 14.55 34.02
C ASP A 115 0.02 15.69 32.99
N GLY A 116 -0.65 15.53 31.84
CA GLY A 116 -0.69 16.54 30.77
C GLY A 116 0.63 16.71 30.03
N THR A 117 1.57 15.78 30.18
CA THR A 117 2.91 15.83 29.57
C THR A 117 3.05 14.90 28.36
N LEU A 118 1.96 14.29 27.92
CA LEU A 118 1.96 13.39 26.77
C LEU A 118 2.23 14.18 25.47
N THR A 119 3.32 13.83 24.80
CA THR A 119 3.67 14.39 23.49
C THR A 119 3.37 13.39 22.37
N LYS A 120 3.24 13.88 21.12
CA LYS A 120 3.03 13.03 19.94
C LYS A 120 4.10 11.96 19.77
N SER A 121 5.38 12.30 19.96
CA SER A 121 6.49 11.35 19.83
C SER A 121 6.37 10.25 20.89
N LEU A 122 6.14 10.63 22.15
CA LEU A 122 5.99 9.69 23.25
C LEU A 122 4.76 8.78 23.09
N ALA A 123 3.61 9.36 22.74
CA ALA A 123 2.40 8.61 22.45
C ALA A 123 2.62 7.58 21.34
N THR A 124 3.30 7.99 20.26
CA THR A 124 3.67 7.09 19.17
C THR A 124 4.59 5.98 19.68
N SER A 125 5.65 6.31 20.43
CA SER A 125 6.58 5.34 21.00
C SER A 125 5.87 4.30 21.89
N CYS A 126 4.96 4.72 22.76
CA CYS A 126 4.16 3.81 23.59
C CYS A 126 3.35 2.84 22.73
N LEU A 127 2.64 3.34 21.71
CA LEU A 127 1.85 2.49 20.82
C LEU A 127 2.73 1.53 20.02
N LYS A 128 3.86 1.99 19.49
CA LYS A 128 4.83 1.14 18.76
C LYS A 128 5.38 0.02 19.65
N THR A 129 5.78 0.36 20.88
CA THR A 129 6.26 -0.62 21.87
C THR A 129 5.17 -1.62 22.24
N ALA A 130 3.94 -1.17 22.47
CA ALA A 130 2.82 -2.05 22.79
C ALA A 130 2.44 -2.98 21.63
N ILE A 131 2.48 -2.52 20.37
CA ILE A 131 2.30 -3.37 19.17
C ILE A 131 3.38 -4.44 19.11
N ARG A 132 4.65 -4.07 19.32
CA ARG A 132 5.77 -5.02 19.31
C ARG A 132 5.65 -6.08 20.42
N GLN A 133 5.06 -5.71 21.55
CA GLN A 133 4.79 -6.60 22.68
C GLN A 133 3.46 -7.37 22.53
N GLU A 134 2.70 -7.15 21.44
CA GLU A 134 1.37 -7.73 21.20
C GLU A 134 0.36 -7.47 22.34
N ARG A 135 0.50 -6.33 23.04
CA ARG A 135 -0.34 -5.97 24.20
C ARG A 135 -1.53 -5.11 23.78
N PHE A 136 -2.62 -5.73 23.35
CA PHE A 136 -3.82 -5.03 22.86
C PHE A 136 -4.96 -4.85 23.89
N ASP A 137 -4.86 -5.48 25.06
CA ASP A 137 -6.01 -5.65 25.99
C ASP A 137 -6.33 -4.41 26.86
N ASP A 138 -5.47 -3.39 26.84
CA ASP A 138 -5.48 -2.31 27.84
C ASP A 138 -6.26 -1.03 27.45
N ARG A 139 -7.06 -1.10 26.37
CA ARG A 139 -7.81 0.02 25.76
C ARG A 139 -6.92 1.22 25.39
N LEU A 140 -5.70 0.93 24.98
CA LEU A 140 -4.72 1.93 24.63
C LEU A 140 -5.12 2.67 23.35
N GLY A 141 -5.78 1.97 22.41
CA GLY A 141 -6.32 2.55 21.19
C GLY A 141 -7.40 3.59 21.45
N GLU A 142 -8.37 3.29 22.32
CA GLU A 142 -9.42 4.24 22.71
C GLU A 142 -8.86 5.50 23.38
N ALA A 143 -7.90 5.33 24.30
CA ALA A 143 -7.24 6.44 24.98
C ALA A 143 -6.45 7.31 23.98
N ALA A 144 -5.70 6.66 23.08
CA ALA A 144 -4.97 7.34 22.01
C ALA A 144 -5.90 8.10 21.07
N MET A 145 -7.05 7.55 20.67
CA MET A 145 -8.00 8.22 19.79
C MET A 145 -8.63 9.45 20.42
N THR A 146 -8.96 9.36 21.71
CA THR A 146 -9.52 10.49 22.45
C THR A 146 -8.52 11.63 22.54
N TRP A 147 -7.27 11.33 22.93
CA TRP A 147 -6.20 12.32 23.01
C TRP A 147 -5.84 12.90 21.64
N PHE A 148 -5.69 12.04 20.62
CA PHE A 148 -5.38 12.44 19.24
C PHE A 148 -6.42 13.41 18.67
N TRP A 149 -7.69 13.21 18.99
CA TRP A 149 -8.74 14.13 18.54
C TRP A 149 -8.62 15.51 19.17
N ASN A 150 -8.19 15.60 20.43
CA ASN A 150 -7.99 16.88 21.09
C ASN A 150 -6.79 17.63 20.50
N GLU A 151 -5.73 16.89 20.19
CA GLU A 151 -4.49 17.41 19.58
C GLU A 151 -4.55 17.53 18.05
N HIS A 152 -5.68 17.26 17.42
CA HIS A 152 -5.81 17.09 15.97
C HIS A 152 -5.18 18.24 15.15
N ASP A 153 -5.29 19.48 15.64
CA ASP A 153 -4.80 20.66 14.93
C ASP A 153 -3.26 20.79 14.95
N ASN A 154 -2.59 20.05 15.85
CA ASN A 154 -1.13 19.93 15.91
C ASN A 154 -0.56 18.89 14.93
N TYR A 155 -1.41 18.15 14.20
CA TYR A 155 -0.99 17.14 13.22
C TYR A 155 -1.02 17.67 11.79
N LYS A 156 0.09 17.47 11.08
CA LYS A 156 0.21 17.78 9.64
C LYS A 156 -0.07 16.53 8.83
N PHE A 157 -1.31 16.38 8.36
CA PHE A 157 -1.64 15.34 7.39
C PHE A 157 -1.29 15.79 5.96
N PRO A 158 -0.76 14.89 5.10
CA PRO A 158 -0.56 13.45 5.30
C PRO A 158 0.83 13.05 5.86
N ASP A 159 1.63 14.01 6.34
CA ASP A 159 3.00 13.74 6.79
C ASP A 159 3.07 12.98 8.12
N ASP A 160 2.10 13.23 9.01
CA ASP A 160 2.10 12.78 10.40
C ASP A 160 1.18 11.57 10.66
N THR A 161 1.44 10.46 9.96
CA THR A 161 0.52 9.30 9.97
C THR A 161 0.93 8.13 10.87
N ASP A 162 2.14 8.13 11.42
CA ASP A 162 2.67 7.01 12.24
C ASP A 162 1.79 6.69 13.44
N MET A 163 1.40 7.72 14.20
CA MET A 163 0.54 7.54 15.37
C MET A 163 -0.85 7.04 14.96
N LEU A 164 -1.38 7.59 13.87
CA LEU A 164 -2.67 7.21 13.33
C LEU A 164 -2.68 5.74 12.90
N ASP A 165 -1.62 5.27 12.23
CA ASP A 165 -1.46 3.85 11.87
C ASP A 165 -1.52 2.96 13.11
N CYS A 166 -0.71 3.29 14.13
CA CYS A 166 -0.67 2.51 15.36
C CYS A 166 -2.04 2.49 16.06
N MET A 167 -2.68 3.64 16.20
CA MET A 167 -3.98 3.81 16.84
C MET A 167 -5.08 3.00 16.16
N VAL A 168 -5.17 3.05 14.83
CA VAL A 168 -6.18 2.31 14.06
C VAL A 168 -6.00 0.80 14.24
N ARG A 169 -4.77 0.31 14.28
CA ARG A 169 -4.49 -1.11 14.55
C ARG A 169 -4.92 -1.54 15.94
N PHE A 170 -4.65 -0.72 16.96
CA PHE A 170 -5.13 -0.99 18.32
C PHE A 170 -6.64 -1.07 18.36
N LEU A 171 -7.33 -0.04 17.87
CA LEU A 171 -8.79 -0.01 17.88
C LEU A 171 -9.39 -1.21 17.14
N TYR A 172 -8.81 -1.63 16.03
CA TYR A 172 -9.25 -2.81 15.32
C TYR A 172 -9.07 -4.09 16.17
N ARG A 173 -7.90 -4.30 16.78
CA ARG A 173 -7.62 -5.44 17.67
C ARG A 173 -8.46 -5.44 18.94
N GLU A 174 -8.82 -4.26 19.45
CA GLU A 174 -9.72 -4.05 20.59
C GLU A 174 -11.21 -4.29 20.24
N GLY A 175 -11.54 -4.62 18.98
CA GLY A 175 -12.92 -4.80 18.52
C GLY A 175 -13.72 -3.50 18.44
N LYS A 176 -13.03 -2.36 18.29
CA LYS A 176 -13.60 -0.99 18.28
C LYS A 176 -13.69 -0.40 16.88
N GLU A 177 -13.99 -1.23 15.88
CA GLU A 177 -14.12 -0.76 14.50
C GLU A 177 -15.20 0.33 14.36
N ASP A 178 -16.33 0.20 15.05
CA ASP A 178 -17.38 1.22 15.03
C ASP A 178 -16.91 2.58 15.53
N ARG A 179 -15.96 2.62 16.48
CA ARG A 179 -15.34 3.87 16.91
C ARG A 179 -14.49 4.49 15.81
N ILE A 180 -13.80 3.68 15.02
CA ILE A 180 -13.02 4.15 13.87
C ILE A 180 -13.97 4.78 12.85
N TRP A 181 -15.09 4.14 12.53
CA TRP A 181 -16.09 4.69 11.61
C TRP A 181 -16.75 5.96 12.13
N GLN A 182 -17.20 5.96 13.39
CA GLN A 182 -17.71 7.17 14.04
C GLN A 182 -16.69 8.31 13.96
N TRP A 183 -15.40 7.99 14.10
CA TRP A 183 -14.34 8.96 13.97
C TRP A 183 -14.24 9.48 12.54
N ILE A 184 -14.12 8.61 11.52
CA ILE A 184 -14.11 8.97 10.08
C ILE A 184 -15.28 9.89 9.71
N GLU A 185 -16.46 9.63 10.26
CA GLU A 185 -17.69 10.34 9.97
C GLU A 185 -17.80 11.70 10.69
N LYS A 186 -16.93 12.01 11.66
CA LYS A 186 -16.92 13.33 12.32
C LYS A 186 -16.70 14.45 11.31
N LYS A 187 -17.39 15.58 11.52
CA LYS A 187 -17.17 16.82 10.76
C LYS A 187 -15.71 17.27 10.89
N SER A 188 -15.13 17.73 9.79
CA SER A 188 -13.76 18.24 9.81
C SER A 188 -13.68 19.52 10.63
N ARG A 189 -12.68 19.61 11.51
CA ARG A 189 -12.35 20.84 12.27
C ARG A 189 -11.69 21.90 11.38
N LYS A 190 -11.09 21.48 10.26
CA LYS A 190 -10.48 22.40 9.30
C LYS A 190 -11.56 23.21 8.57
N ARG A 191 -11.28 24.51 8.40
CA ARG A 191 -12.12 25.48 7.70
C ARG A 191 -12.40 25.05 6.26
N GLU A 192 -13.49 25.55 5.69
CA GLU A 192 -13.98 25.14 4.37
C GLU A 192 -13.12 25.64 3.20
N ASN A 193 -12.32 26.67 3.45
CA ASN A 193 -11.35 27.20 2.48
C ASN A 193 -10.16 26.26 2.24
N VAL A 194 -9.98 25.23 3.07
CA VAL A 194 -9.01 24.16 2.85
C VAL A 194 -9.61 23.15 1.86
N GLY A 195 -8.90 22.88 0.77
CA GLY A 195 -9.35 21.94 -0.26
C GLY A 195 -9.70 20.56 0.32
N PRO A 196 -10.63 19.80 -0.30
CA PRO A 196 -11.09 18.51 0.21
C PRO A 196 -9.98 17.50 0.49
N THR A 197 -8.92 17.52 -0.33
CA THR A 197 -7.75 16.64 -0.18
C THR A 197 -7.08 16.81 1.18
N ASP A 198 -6.83 18.05 1.61
CA ASP A 198 -6.13 18.34 2.87
C ASP A 198 -7.10 18.41 4.06
N ARG A 199 -8.36 18.80 3.80
CA ARG A 199 -9.43 18.87 4.79
C ARG A 199 -9.83 17.49 5.31
N PHE A 200 -9.73 16.47 4.46
CA PHE A 200 -10.15 15.10 4.73
C PHE A 200 -9.01 14.07 4.61
N ALA A 201 -7.75 14.50 4.53
CA ALA A 201 -6.58 13.61 4.45
C ALA A 201 -6.58 12.54 5.56
N TRP A 202 -6.88 12.93 6.81
CA TRP A 202 -6.96 11.99 7.93
C TRP A 202 -7.99 10.88 7.69
N ARG A 203 -9.14 11.15 7.08
CA ARG A 203 -10.13 10.11 6.74
C ARG A 203 -9.55 9.11 5.75
N ALA A 204 -8.86 9.60 4.73
CA ALA A 204 -8.23 8.77 3.71
C ALA A 204 -7.16 7.85 4.32
N ASP A 205 -6.29 8.41 5.18
CA ASP A 205 -5.26 7.65 5.87
C ASP A 205 -5.86 6.64 6.86
N THR A 206 -6.91 7.03 7.59
CA THR A 206 -7.61 6.13 8.53
C THR A 206 -8.19 4.92 7.82
N VAL A 207 -8.90 5.13 6.71
CA VAL A 207 -9.46 4.04 5.90
C VAL A 207 -8.33 3.16 5.35
N ARG A 208 -7.24 3.76 4.84
CA ARG A 208 -6.06 3.02 4.37
C ARG A 208 -5.49 2.12 5.47
N PHE A 209 -5.34 2.62 6.69
CA PHE A 209 -4.82 1.85 7.81
C PHE A 209 -5.80 0.78 8.29
N LEU A 210 -7.11 1.03 8.27
CA LEU A 210 -8.13 0.04 8.64
C LEU A 210 -8.15 -1.13 7.64
N ILE A 211 -8.09 -0.83 6.33
CA ILE A 211 -7.94 -1.85 5.27
C ILE A 211 -6.71 -2.71 5.54
N THR A 212 -5.60 -2.06 5.91
CA THR A 212 -4.34 -2.77 6.17
C THR A 212 -4.44 -3.62 7.43
N ALA A 213 -4.98 -3.09 8.53
CA ALA A 213 -5.18 -3.83 9.78
C ALA A 213 -6.05 -5.09 9.56
N LYS A 214 -7.15 -4.96 8.79
CA LYS A 214 -8.01 -6.09 8.42
C LYS A 214 -7.30 -7.13 7.57
N ALA A 215 -6.58 -6.69 6.53
CA ALA A 215 -5.83 -7.59 5.66
C ALA A 215 -4.83 -8.45 6.44
N PHE A 216 -4.04 -7.84 7.32
CA PHE A 216 -3.02 -8.55 8.10
C PHE A 216 -3.57 -9.33 9.30
N ALA A 217 -4.83 -9.12 9.66
CA ALA A 217 -5.51 -9.96 10.66
C ALA A 217 -6.19 -11.18 10.03
N SER A 218 -6.40 -11.18 8.71
CA SER A 218 -6.92 -12.32 7.97
C SER A 218 -5.79 -13.27 7.55
N GLU A 219 -6.06 -14.57 7.66
CA GLU A 219 -5.09 -15.62 7.32
C GLU A 219 -5.12 -15.99 5.83
N ASP A 220 -6.27 -15.87 5.15
CA ASP A 220 -6.47 -16.47 3.82
C ASP A 220 -7.23 -15.62 2.79
N SER A 221 -8.02 -14.62 3.22
CA SER A 221 -8.83 -13.78 2.32
C SER A 221 -8.71 -12.26 2.59
N LEU A 222 -8.81 -11.43 1.55
CA LEU A 222 -8.88 -9.97 1.65
C LEU A 222 -10.30 -9.39 1.70
N ASP A 223 -11.33 -10.23 1.80
CA ASP A 223 -12.72 -9.80 1.65
C ASP A 223 -13.12 -8.69 2.63
N SER A 224 -12.82 -8.83 3.92
CA SER A 224 -13.15 -7.77 4.90
C SER A 224 -12.42 -6.45 4.62
N ALA A 225 -11.22 -6.50 4.04
CA ALA A 225 -10.48 -5.31 3.64
C ALA A 225 -11.12 -4.65 2.40
N LEU A 226 -11.57 -5.45 1.43
CA LEU A 226 -12.32 -4.99 0.26
C LEU A 226 -13.68 -4.40 0.63
N GLU A 227 -14.42 -5.02 1.53
CA GLU A 227 -15.68 -4.50 2.06
C GLU A 227 -15.50 -3.16 2.75
N THR A 228 -14.41 -3.00 3.51
CA THR A 228 -14.05 -1.72 4.16
C THR A 228 -13.79 -0.63 3.12
N PHE A 229 -13.08 -0.96 2.03
CA PHE A 229 -12.91 -0.06 0.90
C PHE A 229 -14.26 0.31 0.26
N PHE A 230 -15.14 -0.67 0.01
CA PHE A 230 -16.44 -0.40 -0.59
C PHE A 230 -17.34 0.45 0.32
N ARG A 231 -17.34 0.19 1.64
CA ARG A 231 -18.03 1.03 2.64
C ARG A 231 -17.54 2.48 2.57
N ALA A 232 -16.22 2.68 2.54
CA ALA A 232 -15.63 4.01 2.43
C ALA A 232 -16.03 4.70 1.11
N LYS A 233 -16.04 3.96 0.00
CA LYS A 233 -16.44 4.48 -1.32
C LYS A 233 -17.93 4.85 -1.39
N SER A 234 -18.79 4.07 -0.74
CA SER A 234 -20.23 4.32 -0.67
C SER A 234 -20.62 5.35 0.41
N SER A 235 -19.65 5.85 1.17
CA SER A 235 -19.94 6.78 2.28
C SER A 235 -20.54 8.08 1.75
N THR A 236 -21.56 8.58 2.45
CA THR A 236 -22.11 9.92 2.21
C THR A 236 -21.13 11.02 2.64
N TYR A 237 -20.13 10.68 3.44
CA TYR A 237 -19.07 11.59 3.84
C TYR A 237 -17.98 11.63 2.77
N SER A 238 -17.45 12.83 2.50
CA SER A 238 -16.31 13.01 1.59
C SER A 238 -15.07 12.30 2.16
N ILE A 239 -14.75 11.12 1.59
CA ILE A 239 -13.54 10.34 1.87
C ILE A 239 -12.71 10.29 0.57
N PRO A 240 -11.50 10.87 0.55
CA PRO A 240 -10.59 10.70 -0.57
C PRO A 240 -10.13 9.23 -0.65
N VAL A 241 -10.69 8.44 -1.57
CA VAL A 241 -10.41 6.99 -1.65
C VAL A 241 -9.13 6.63 -2.40
N ALA A 242 -8.43 7.59 -3.00
CA ALA A 242 -7.22 7.31 -3.79
C ALA A 242 -6.13 6.55 -3.00
N PRO A 243 -5.79 6.92 -1.74
CA PRO A 243 -4.84 6.15 -0.94
C PRO A 243 -5.31 4.73 -0.64
N ALA A 244 -6.63 4.54 -0.48
CA ALA A 244 -7.23 3.22 -0.25
C ALA A 244 -7.15 2.33 -1.52
N ILE A 245 -7.36 2.90 -2.71
CA ILE A 245 -7.19 2.18 -3.99
C ILE A 245 -5.75 1.66 -4.11
N VAL A 246 -4.76 2.52 -3.92
CA VAL A 246 -3.34 2.14 -3.98
C VAL A 246 -3.03 1.02 -2.98
N GLN A 247 -3.55 1.13 -1.77
CA GLN A 247 -3.29 0.15 -0.71
C GLN A 247 -3.94 -1.21 -1.02
N VAL A 248 -5.21 -1.24 -1.41
CA VAL A 248 -5.90 -2.49 -1.78
C VAL A 248 -5.20 -3.13 -2.97
N ALA A 249 -4.83 -2.37 -4.00
CA ALA A 249 -4.12 -2.90 -5.16
C ALA A 249 -2.78 -3.54 -4.75
N LYS A 250 -2.01 -2.88 -3.86
CA LYS A 250 -0.76 -3.44 -3.32
C LYS A 250 -0.99 -4.73 -2.54
N LEU A 251 -2.05 -4.82 -1.73
CA LEU A 251 -2.38 -6.02 -0.97
C LEU A 251 -2.81 -7.18 -1.87
N LEU A 252 -3.62 -6.93 -2.89
CA LEU A 252 -4.06 -7.95 -3.85
C LEU A 252 -2.90 -8.55 -4.66
N MET A 253 -1.84 -7.78 -4.88
CA MET A 253 -0.64 -8.21 -5.60
C MET A 253 0.50 -8.63 -4.65
N MET A 254 0.23 -8.77 -3.34
CA MET A 254 1.25 -9.15 -2.37
C MET A 254 1.53 -10.65 -2.49
N PRO A 255 2.79 -11.07 -2.72
CA PRO A 255 3.12 -12.48 -2.80
C PRO A 255 3.10 -13.14 -1.41
N ALA A 256 2.75 -14.42 -1.34
CA ALA A 256 2.74 -15.20 -0.10
C ALA A 256 4.15 -15.42 0.48
N THR A 257 5.16 -15.49 -0.40
CA THR A 257 6.57 -15.65 -0.04
C THR A 257 7.42 -14.73 -0.90
N ARG A 258 8.53 -14.22 -0.34
CA ARG A 258 9.49 -13.44 -1.14
C ARG A 258 10.28 -14.36 -2.05
N LEU A 259 10.50 -13.93 -3.29
CA LEU A 259 11.37 -14.63 -4.24
C LEU A 259 12.80 -14.83 -3.70
N SER A 260 13.28 -13.98 -2.78
CA SER A 260 14.61 -14.07 -2.15
C SER A 260 14.76 -15.17 -1.10
N ASP A 261 13.66 -15.65 -0.51
CA ASP A 261 13.67 -16.64 0.56
C ASP A 261 13.58 -18.08 0.02
N GLN A 262 13.63 -18.23 -1.31
CA GLN A 262 13.48 -19.50 -1.97
C GLN A 262 14.80 -19.91 -2.64
N PRO A 263 15.18 -21.22 -2.57
CA PRO A 263 16.41 -21.70 -3.18
C PRO A 263 16.42 -21.39 -4.69
N SER A 264 17.62 -21.04 -5.18
CA SER A 264 17.95 -20.56 -6.53
C SER A 264 17.60 -21.51 -7.67
N ASP A 265 17.22 -22.74 -7.36
CA ASP A 265 17.27 -23.86 -8.30
C ASP A 265 15.94 -24.14 -9.01
N VAL A 266 14.98 -23.19 -9.01
CA VAL A 266 13.76 -23.34 -9.81
C VAL A 266 13.63 -22.14 -10.74
N GLU A 267 13.99 -22.39 -11.99
CA GLU A 267 13.59 -21.63 -13.16
C GLU A 267 12.06 -21.37 -13.11
N PHE A 268 11.67 -20.09 -13.09
CA PHE A 268 10.30 -19.60 -13.25
C PHE A 268 9.30 -19.99 -12.14
N LYS A 269 9.43 -19.37 -10.96
CA LYS A 269 8.40 -19.48 -9.91
C LYS A 269 7.28 -18.48 -10.13
N ILE A 270 6.11 -19.01 -10.46
CA ILE A 270 4.85 -18.27 -10.48
C ILE A 270 4.53 -17.81 -9.05
N GLU A 271 4.42 -16.50 -8.87
CA GLU A 271 4.04 -15.91 -7.59
C GLU A 271 2.62 -16.35 -7.22
N ARG A 272 2.43 -16.78 -5.98
CA ARG A 272 1.10 -17.00 -5.41
C ARG A 272 0.70 -15.79 -4.57
N PRO A 273 -0.51 -15.23 -4.72
CA PRO A 273 -1.01 -14.19 -3.84
C PRO A 273 -1.01 -14.66 -2.38
N ARG A 274 -0.79 -13.72 -1.46
CA ARG A 274 -0.83 -13.98 -0.01
C ARG A 274 -2.20 -14.44 0.47
N TRP A 275 -3.26 -13.92 -0.13
CA TRP A 275 -4.65 -14.23 0.23
C TRP A 275 -5.36 -14.89 -0.96
N PRO A 276 -5.09 -16.18 -1.23
CA PRO A 276 -5.58 -16.87 -2.42
C PRO A 276 -7.10 -17.08 -2.41
N ASN A 277 -7.75 -17.06 -1.24
CA ASN A 277 -9.19 -17.28 -1.09
C ASN A 277 -10.01 -15.99 -1.18
N THR A 278 -9.42 -14.89 -1.66
CA THR A 278 -10.14 -13.63 -1.87
C THR A 278 -11.26 -13.82 -2.89
N SER A 279 -12.48 -13.39 -2.56
CA SER A 279 -13.65 -13.53 -3.42
C SER A 279 -13.45 -12.89 -4.79
N LEU A 280 -13.68 -13.69 -5.84
CA LEU A 280 -13.61 -13.22 -7.22
C LEU A 280 -14.60 -12.06 -7.47
N GLU A 281 -15.79 -12.10 -6.88
CA GLU A 281 -16.79 -11.05 -7.02
C GLU A 281 -16.27 -9.71 -6.46
N LEU A 282 -15.70 -9.73 -5.25
CA LEU A 282 -15.15 -8.53 -4.62
C LEU A 282 -13.92 -8.01 -5.37
N TRP A 283 -13.07 -8.93 -5.86
CA TRP A 283 -11.92 -8.60 -6.69
C TRP A 283 -12.33 -7.91 -7.99
N GLU A 284 -13.31 -8.45 -8.72
CA GLU A 284 -13.79 -7.87 -9.99
C GLU A 284 -14.48 -6.53 -9.75
N LYS A 285 -15.29 -6.45 -8.68
CA LYS A 285 -15.89 -5.19 -8.25
C LYS A 285 -14.80 -4.15 -7.97
N PHE A 286 -13.69 -4.52 -7.34
CA PHE A 286 -12.58 -3.60 -7.08
C PHE A 286 -11.93 -3.15 -8.39
N LEU A 287 -11.59 -4.08 -9.29
CA LEU A 287 -10.97 -3.75 -10.59
C LEU A 287 -11.81 -2.75 -11.41
N LYS A 288 -13.14 -2.92 -11.45
CA LYS A 288 -14.07 -2.01 -12.13
C LYS A 288 -14.03 -0.59 -11.54
N ASN A 289 -13.69 -0.46 -10.27
CA ASN A 289 -13.70 0.79 -9.52
C ASN A 289 -12.39 1.60 -9.60
N ILE A 290 -11.33 1.07 -10.21
CA ILE A 290 -10.07 1.75 -10.46
C ILE A 290 -10.25 2.70 -11.65
N ASP A 291 -9.93 3.99 -11.55
CA ASP A 291 -10.15 4.96 -12.65
C ASP A 291 -9.02 4.93 -13.68
N ALA A 292 -9.32 4.59 -14.93
CA ALA A 292 -8.34 4.53 -16.02
C ALA A 292 -7.67 5.88 -16.35
N LYS A 293 -8.29 7.02 -16.01
CA LYS A 293 -7.79 8.36 -16.36
C LYS A 293 -6.89 8.98 -15.30
N ARG A 294 -7.01 8.56 -14.04
CA ARG A 294 -6.26 9.13 -12.90
C ARG A 294 -5.04 8.30 -12.49
N ASP A 295 -4.93 7.05 -12.92
CA ASP A 295 -3.90 6.08 -12.50
C ASP A 295 -2.58 6.11 -13.32
N VAL A 296 -2.23 7.28 -13.88
CA VAL A 296 -1.07 7.44 -14.78
C VAL A 296 0.28 7.20 -14.06
N SER A 297 0.29 7.12 -12.72
CA SER A 297 1.49 6.82 -11.93
C SER A 297 1.80 5.32 -11.83
N GLU A 298 0.78 4.49 -11.63
CA GLU A 298 0.88 3.03 -11.47
C GLU A 298 -0.34 2.39 -12.18
N PRO A 299 -0.16 1.71 -13.32
CA PRO A 299 -1.29 1.21 -14.09
C PRO A 299 -1.85 -0.07 -13.44
N PHE A 300 -2.60 0.04 -12.34
CA PHE A 300 -3.11 -1.13 -11.61
C PHE A 300 -4.06 -1.98 -12.45
N ARG A 301 -4.83 -1.36 -13.36
CA ARG A 301 -5.73 -2.07 -14.29
C ARG A 301 -5.03 -3.10 -15.16
N VAL A 302 -3.73 -2.94 -15.44
CA VAL A 302 -2.98 -3.90 -16.27
C VAL A 302 -2.17 -4.89 -15.42
N GLN A 303 -1.94 -4.57 -14.15
CA GLN A 303 -1.12 -5.38 -13.24
C GLN A 303 -1.96 -6.33 -12.40
N LEU A 304 -3.13 -5.89 -11.92
CA LEU A 304 -4.00 -6.71 -11.09
C LEU A 304 -4.44 -8.01 -11.76
N PRO A 305 -4.78 -8.07 -13.07
CA PRO A 305 -5.17 -9.32 -13.73
C PRO A 305 -4.15 -10.46 -13.57
N LEU A 306 -2.86 -10.17 -13.38
CA LEU A 306 -1.84 -11.18 -13.05
C LEU A 306 -2.13 -11.95 -11.76
N TYR A 307 -2.90 -11.35 -10.84
CA TYR A 307 -3.21 -11.88 -9.52
C TYR A 307 -4.71 -12.14 -9.37
N LYS A 308 -5.41 -12.42 -10.47
CA LYS A 308 -6.82 -12.84 -10.44
C LYS A 308 -6.93 -14.20 -9.68
N PRO A 309 -7.81 -14.35 -8.68
CA PRO A 309 -7.81 -15.52 -7.79
C PRO A 309 -7.99 -16.89 -8.47
N ASP A 310 -8.85 -16.97 -9.49
CA ASP A 310 -9.20 -18.21 -10.19
C ASP A 310 -8.25 -18.50 -11.36
N ARG A 311 -7.96 -17.47 -12.16
CA ARG A 311 -7.19 -17.58 -13.39
C ARG A 311 -6.39 -16.30 -13.64
N PRO A 312 -5.12 -16.25 -13.23
CA PRO A 312 -4.19 -15.20 -13.63
C PRO A 312 -4.25 -14.92 -15.13
N ASP A 313 -4.19 -13.64 -15.51
CA ASP A 313 -4.20 -13.19 -16.90
C ASP A 313 -2.99 -12.27 -17.18
N PRO A 314 -1.96 -12.75 -17.90
CA PRO A 314 -0.80 -11.95 -18.24
C PRO A 314 -0.99 -11.00 -19.42
N PHE A 315 -2.06 -11.15 -20.22
CA PHE A 315 -2.21 -10.43 -21.47
C PHE A 315 -2.41 -8.91 -21.32
N PRO A 316 -3.18 -8.40 -20.33
CA PRO A 316 -3.27 -6.96 -20.08
C PRO A 316 -1.90 -6.34 -19.78
N PHE A 317 -1.08 -7.03 -18.99
CA PHE A 317 0.27 -6.59 -18.65
C PHE A 317 1.18 -6.61 -19.89
N LEU A 318 1.20 -7.72 -20.64
CA LEU A 318 1.96 -7.87 -21.88
C LEU A 318 1.63 -6.78 -22.90
N LYS A 319 0.33 -6.52 -23.13
CA LYS A 319 -0.14 -5.48 -24.05
C LYS A 319 0.38 -4.11 -23.64
N TYR A 320 0.37 -3.81 -22.34
CA TYR A 320 0.89 -2.54 -21.84
C TYR A 320 2.42 -2.47 -21.93
N SER A 321 3.15 -3.56 -21.69
CA SER A 321 4.60 -3.61 -21.90
C SER A 321 4.98 -3.36 -23.36
N ARG A 322 4.24 -3.90 -24.34
CA ARG A 322 4.39 -3.57 -25.77
C ARG A 322 4.12 -2.10 -26.07
N HIS A 323 3.10 -1.52 -25.42
CA HIS A 323 2.85 -0.09 -25.51
C HIS A 323 4.02 0.74 -24.95
N LEU A 324 4.58 0.36 -23.79
CA LEU A 324 5.77 1.03 -23.24
C LEU A 324 6.98 0.92 -24.17
N ALA A 325 7.25 -0.26 -24.74
CA ALA A 325 8.35 -0.48 -25.67
C ALA A 325 8.27 0.43 -26.91
N SER A 326 7.06 0.73 -27.38
CA SER A 326 6.82 1.67 -28.50
C SER A 326 6.85 3.15 -28.10
N HIS A 327 6.93 3.48 -26.80
CA HIS A 327 6.89 4.85 -26.29
C HIS A 327 8.10 5.16 -25.38
N PRO A 328 9.29 5.43 -25.94
CA PRO A 328 10.52 5.65 -25.17
C PRO A 328 10.42 6.75 -24.10
N SER A 329 9.63 7.80 -24.34
CA SER A 329 9.39 8.87 -23.37
C SER A 329 8.67 8.40 -22.10
N LEU A 330 7.79 7.40 -22.21
CA LEU A 330 7.12 6.81 -21.05
C LEU A 330 8.08 5.91 -20.26
N VAL A 331 8.91 5.14 -20.95
CA VAL A 331 9.97 4.33 -20.34
C VAL A 331 10.93 5.21 -19.54
N GLN A 332 11.40 6.33 -20.12
CA GLN A 332 12.27 7.28 -19.42
C GLN A 332 11.64 7.88 -18.15
N LYS A 333 10.32 8.10 -18.14
CA LYS A 333 9.60 8.53 -16.94
C LYS A 333 9.52 7.40 -15.91
N MET A 334 9.28 6.17 -16.35
CA MET A 334 9.18 4.99 -15.48
C MET A 334 10.50 4.66 -14.79
N LEU A 335 11.64 4.77 -15.50
CA LEU A 335 12.98 4.50 -14.96
C LEU A 335 13.36 5.36 -13.74
N LYS A 336 12.71 6.51 -13.57
CA LYS A 336 12.95 7.44 -12.45
C LYS A 336 12.01 7.22 -11.27
N ARG A 337 11.05 6.29 -11.37
CA ARG A 337 10.01 6.07 -10.35
C ARG A 337 10.39 4.92 -9.42
N GLN A 338 10.02 5.03 -8.15
CA GLN A 338 10.15 3.95 -7.16
C GLN A 338 9.30 2.72 -7.53
N SER A 339 8.23 2.90 -8.31
CA SER A 339 7.35 1.83 -8.77
C SER A 339 8.00 0.89 -9.79
N LEU A 340 9.22 1.17 -10.27
CA LEU A 340 9.93 0.31 -11.21
C LEU A 340 10.28 -1.06 -10.61
N VAL A 341 10.72 -1.12 -9.35
CA VAL A 341 11.11 -2.40 -8.73
C VAL A 341 9.91 -3.37 -8.66
N PRO A 342 8.73 -2.95 -8.15
CA PRO A 342 7.52 -3.77 -8.25
C PRO A 342 7.12 -4.12 -9.68
N TRP A 343 7.33 -3.20 -10.65
CA TRP A 343 7.04 -3.46 -12.06
C TRP A 343 7.90 -4.59 -12.62
N LEU A 344 9.21 -4.58 -12.35
CA LEU A 344 10.14 -5.62 -12.82
C LEU A 344 9.79 -6.99 -12.23
N ALA A 345 9.44 -7.06 -10.94
CA ALA A 345 8.98 -8.30 -10.30
C ALA A 345 7.73 -8.86 -11.00
N ARG A 346 6.72 -8.00 -11.24
CA ARG A 346 5.48 -8.36 -11.94
C ARG A 346 5.74 -8.80 -13.38
N SER A 347 6.74 -8.21 -14.05
CA SER A 347 7.13 -8.59 -15.40
C SER A 347 7.69 -10.01 -15.46
N ARG A 348 8.55 -10.38 -14.51
CA ARG A 348 9.07 -11.75 -14.35
C ARG A 348 7.95 -12.75 -14.04
N HIS A 349 6.98 -12.35 -13.22
CA HIS A 349 5.81 -13.17 -12.94
C HIS A 349 4.93 -13.39 -14.18
N ALA A 350 4.63 -12.32 -14.93
CA ALA A 350 3.88 -12.38 -16.17
C ALA A 350 4.56 -13.26 -17.23
N GLU A 351 5.88 -13.15 -17.34
CA GLU A 351 6.72 -14.00 -18.19
C GLU A 351 6.58 -15.48 -17.82
N ALA A 352 6.69 -15.82 -16.53
CA ALA A 352 6.54 -17.20 -16.06
C ALA A 352 5.16 -17.77 -16.37
N LEU A 353 4.09 -16.99 -16.21
CA LEU A 353 2.72 -17.38 -16.59
C LEU A 353 2.61 -17.66 -18.10
N LEU A 354 3.13 -16.78 -18.94
CA LEU A 354 3.11 -16.97 -20.41
C LEU A 354 3.88 -18.23 -20.83
N ARG A 355 5.03 -18.52 -20.22
CA ARG A 355 5.78 -19.77 -20.49
C ARG A 355 4.95 -21.00 -20.11
N GLN A 356 4.27 -20.95 -18.95
CA GLN A 356 3.43 -22.05 -18.49
C GLN A 356 2.23 -22.29 -19.43
N GLU A 357 1.64 -21.23 -19.97
CA GLU A 357 0.53 -21.30 -20.92
C GLU A 357 0.97 -21.65 -22.36
N GLY A 358 2.27 -21.82 -22.63
CA GLY A 358 2.81 -22.16 -23.95
C GLY A 358 3.06 -20.97 -24.88
N HIS A 359 2.91 -19.74 -24.38
CA HIS A 359 3.15 -18.50 -25.12
C HIS A 359 4.64 -18.09 -25.09
N HIS A 360 5.51 -18.96 -25.62
CA HIS A 360 6.97 -18.79 -25.53
C HIS A 360 7.51 -17.51 -26.20
N GLU A 361 6.95 -17.11 -27.34
CA GLU A 361 7.37 -15.87 -28.03
C GLU A 361 7.02 -14.62 -27.24
N ASP A 362 5.81 -14.58 -26.66
CA ASP A 362 5.35 -13.49 -25.80
C ASP A 362 6.16 -13.42 -24.51
N ALA A 363 6.48 -14.58 -23.91
CA ALA A 363 7.35 -14.67 -22.75
C ALA A 363 8.76 -14.15 -23.06
N LYS A 364 9.36 -14.58 -24.17
CA LYS A 364 10.69 -14.10 -24.60
C LYS A 364 10.73 -12.59 -24.80
N PHE A 365 9.67 -12.02 -25.39
CA PHE A 365 9.56 -10.57 -25.50
C PHE A 365 9.57 -9.88 -24.12
N LEU A 366 8.81 -10.40 -23.14
CA LEU A 366 8.81 -9.84 -21.79
C LEU A 366 10.17 -9.98 -21.10
N GLU A 367 10.84 -11.11 -21.26
CA GLU A 367 12.19 -11.34 -20.73
C GLU A 367 13.16 -10.27 -21.24
N GLU A 368 13.25 -10.12 -22.57
CA GLU A 368 14.14 -9.14 -23.22
C GLU A 368 13.80 -7.70 -22.79
N PHE A 369 12.51 -7.34 -22.75
CA PHE A 369 12.07 -6.01 -22.33
C PHE A 369 12.37 -5.74 -20.85
N THR A 370 12.19 -6.75 -19.98
CA THR A 370 12.46 -6.64 -18.54
C THR A 370 13.95 -6.44 -18.29
N GLN A 371 14.79 -7.21 -18.99
CA GLN A 371 16.25 -7.08 -18.89
C GLN A 371 16.71 -5.69 -19.35
N GLU A 372 16.19 -5.19 -20.47
CA GLU A 372 16.48 -3.84 -20.96
C GLU A 372 16.12 -2.76 -19.94
N LEU A 373 14.93 -2.87 -19.31
CA LEU A 373 14.50 -1.94 -18.27
C LEU A 373 15.41 -1.99 -17.04
N ASP A 374 15.79 -3.18 -16.58
CA ASP A 374 16.64 -3.36 -15.41
C ASP A 374 18.01 -2.72 -15.64
N THR A 375 18.68 -3.04 -16.76
CA THR A 375 19.97 -2.45 -17.15
C THR A 375 19.91 -0.92 -17.24
N LYS A 376 18.91 -0.37 -17.93
CA LYS A 376 18.75 1.09 -18.03
C LYS A 376 18.49 1.75 -16.67
N SER A 377 17.83 1.04 -15.76
CA SER A 377 17.55 1.55 -14.42
C SER A 377 18.81 1.64 -13.55
N GLU A 378 19.74 0.69 -13.72
CA GLU A 378 21.04 0.71 -13.05
C GLU A 378 21.86 1.90 -13.50
N GLU A 379 21.94 2.16 -14.81
CA GLU A 379 22.63 3.35 -15.33
C GLU A 379 22.06 4.67 -14.78
N VAL A 380 20.73 4.76 -14.66
CA VAL A 380 20.07 5.95 -14.10
C VAL A 380 20.38 6.10 -12.61
N ARG A 381 20.34 4.99 -11.85
CA ARG A 381 20.69 4.96 -10.43
C ARG A 381 22.14 5.39 -10.23
N GLU A 382 23.08 4.80 -10.98
CA GLU A 382 24.50 5.12 -10.92
C GLU A 382 24.78 6.60 -11.25
N LYS A 383 24.19 7.13 -12.33
CA LYS A 383 24.29 8.57 -12.65
C LYS A 383 23.76 9.46 -11.53
N TYR A 384 22.70 9.04 -10.84
CA TYR A 384 22.17 9.78 -9.70
C TYR A 384 23.11 9.72 -8.48
N TYR A 385 23.67 8.54 -8.17
CA TYR A 385 24.67 8.36 -7.12
C TYR A 385 25.90 9.23 -7.38
N MET A 386 26.47 9.18 -8.58
CA MET A 386 27.65 9.97 -8.97
C MET A 386 27.38 11.49 -8.87
N ARG A 387 26.19 11.96 -9.27
CA ARG A 387 25.80 13.37 -9.09
C ARG A 387 25.64 13.76 -7.62
N ARG A 388 25.09 12.87 -6.80
CA ARG A 388 24.90 13.10 -5.36
C ARG A 388 26.24 13.15 -4.64
N GLU A 389 27.15 12.24 -4.95
CA GLU A 389 28.52 12.26 -4.42
C GLU A 389 29.29 13.48 -4.88
N GLY A 390 29.19 13.84 -6.17
CA GLY A 390 29.79 15.07 -6.69
C GLY A 390 29.29 16.33 -5.96
N ARG A 391 27.99 16.40 -5.64
CA ARG A 391 27.42 17.50 -4.84
C ARG A 391 27.86 17.49 -3.38
N ARG A 392 27.99 16.31 -2.76
CA ARG A 392 28.50 16.17 -1.39
C ARG A 392 29.95 16.62 -1.30
N LYS A 393 30.81 16.13 -2.20
CA LYS A 393 32.20 16.59 -2.31
C LYS A 393 32.25 18.10 -2.54
N LYS A 394 31.43 18.65 -3.43
CA LYS A 394 31.41 20.10 -3.69
C LYS A 394 30.92 20.94 -2.50
N ALA A 395 30.05 20.39 -1.65
CA ALA A 395 29.63 21.04 -0.40
C ALA A 395 30.74 20.95 0.67
N GLU A 396 31.37 19.78 0.81
CA GLU A 396 32.52 19.57 1.73
C GLU A 396 33.74 20.43 1.34
N PHE A 397 33.99 20.65 0.05
CA PHE A 397 35.04 21.56 -0.46
C PHE A 397 34.60 23.02 -0.58
N GLY A 398 33.30 23.31 -0.50
CA GLY A 398 32.77 24.68 -0.44
C GLY A 398 33.01 25.31 0.94
N ASP A 399 32.78 24.55 2.00
CA ASP A 399 33.02 24.97 3.40
C ASP A 399 34.52 25.21 3.72
N LEU A 400 35.43 24.68 2.90
CA LEU A 400 36.88 24.90 3.04
C LEU A 400 37.38 26.20 2.40
N ASN A 401 36.61 26.80 1.48
CA ASN A 401 36.97 28.07 0.82
C ASN A 401 36.35 29.31 1.48
N ASP A 402 35.41 29.12 2.42
CA ASP A 402 34.82 30.20 3.23
C ASP A 402 35.49 30.36 4.61
N LEU A 403 36.63 29.70 4.83
CA LEU A 403 37.49 30.00 5.98
C LEU A 403 38.18 31.35 5.73
N PRO A 404 37.96 32.38 6.57
CA PRO A 404 38.68 33.63 6.43
C PRO A 404 40.15 33.35 6.74
N PHE A 405 41.01 33.48 5.73
CA PHE A 405 42.45 33.64 5.94
C PHE A 405 42.64 34.87 6.83
N LYS A 406 42.84 34.65 8.13
CA LYS A 406 43.48 35.61 9.03
C LYS A 406 44.97 35.31 9.03
N HIS A 407 45.68 36.21 8.36
CA HIS A 407 47.12 36.54 8.36
C HIS A 407 48.14 35.48 8.79
#